data_AF-A0A7K2YNX9-F1
#
_entry.id   AF-A0A7K2YNX9-F1
#
_cell.length_a   1.000
_cell.length_b   1.000
_cell.length_c   1.000
_cell.angle_alpha   90.00
_cell.angle_beta   90.00
_cell.angle_gamma   90.00
#
_symmetry.space_group_name_H-M   'P 1'
#
loop_
_entity.id
_entity.type
_entity.pdbx_description
1 polymer ?
#
loop_
_entity_poly.entity_id
_entity_poly.type
_entity_poly.pdbx_seq_one_letter_code
_entity_poly.pdbx_strand_id
1 'polypeptide(L)'
;MGIEDRFGTASLRRAVLDAWAASPARFREDANAEEELALGGYRDRLVVELAQNAADAAARAGVEGRLRLTLRDGVLVAANTGDPLHTRGVEALSTLRASAKRDDGPDSVGRFGVGFAAVLAVCDEPVVLSRTGGVRWSLHEARDLVAERAAGNAGLTDELARRDGGVAVLRLPMPAEGTPPEDYDTCVVLPLRDGAAIDLAARLLAEIDDALLLTLRRIGEIVIETPDGVRTLTCRQDGGALVVADNGVETRWWVGQDGGALEPELLADRPVEERRRAAWSVLWAVPLDAADQPLRPSVRPVVHAPTPTDEPLGLPALLVASFPLDPTRRHTAPGPLRDFLVERAADVYATLLGTWPTTTAGVLTLVPGPTAEGELDGLLRRAVLARLATTAFLPAASPA
;
A
#
# COMPACT_ATOMS: atom_id res chain seq x y z
N MET A 1 27.87 -21.91 15.33
CA MET A 1 28.10 -21.41 13.96
C MET A 1 27.42 -20.06 13.89
N GLY A 2 28.09 -19.00 13.42
CA GLY A 2 27.46 -17.68 13.32
C GLY A 2 26.47 -17.63 12.16
N ILE A 3 25.41 -16.82 12.30
CA ILE A 3 24.44 -16.57 11.23
C ILE A 3 25.15 -15.90 10.05
N GLU A 4 24.93 -16.39 8.83
CA GLU A 4 25.52 -15.83 7.61
C GLU A 4 24.88 -14.48 7.23
N ASP A 5 25.67 -13.40 7.15
CA ASP A 5 25.20 -12.06 6.77
C ASP A 5 25.15 -11.87 5.26
N ARG A 6 24.20 -12.53 4.59
CA ARG A 6 24.05 -12.52 3.13
C ARG A 6 23.70 -11.15 2.54
N PHE A 7 23.13 -10.26 3.34
CA PHE A 7 22.69 -8.94 2.90
C PHE A 7 23.62 -7.80 3.35
N GLY A 8 24.77 -8.11 3.97
CA GLY A 8 25.72 -7.09 4.40
C GLY A 8 25.17 -6.14 5.47
N THR A 9 24.24 -6.62 6.30
CA THR A 9 23.57 -5.87 7.36
C THR A 9 24.57 -5.27 8.36
N ALA A 10 25.69 -5.94 8.62
CA ALA A 10 26.74 -5.43 9.50
C ALA A 10 27.36 -4.13 8.98
N SER A 11 27.53 -3.99 7.66
CA SER A 11 28.09 -2.78 7.04
C SER A 11 27.09 -1.64 7.09
N LEU A 12 25.80 -1.91 6.82
CA LEU A 12 24.73 -0.92 6.91
C LEU A 12 24.60 -0.37 8.34
N ARG A 13 24.52 -1.28 9.32
CA ARG A 13 24.41 -0.94 10.74
C ARG A 13 25.61 -0.12 11.21
N ARG A 14 26.82 -0.50 10.81
CA ARG A 14 28.04 0.26 11.17
C ARG A 14 28.01 1.67 10.60
N ALA A 15 27.66 1.84 9.32
CA ALA A 15 27.60 3.15 8.69
C ALA A 15 26.59 4.09 9.38
N VAL A 16 25.44 3.56 9.82
CA VAL A 16 24.45 4.31 10.59
C VAL A 16 25.00 4.74 11.95
N LEU A 17 25.55 3.79 12.72
CA LEU A 17 26.10 4.07 14.05
C LEU A 17 27.26 5.07 14.00
N ASP A 18 28.15 4.95 13.01
CA ASP A 18 29.26 5.89 12.80
C ASP A 18 28.73 7.30 12.46
N ALA A 19 27.68 7.41 11.65
CA ALA A 19 27.04 8.68 11.32
C ALA A 19 26.36 9.32 12.53
N TRP A 20 25.71 8.54 13.39
CA TRP A 20 25.08 9.01 14.63
C TRP A 20 26.12 9.46 15.66
N ALA A 21 27.24 8.72 15.79
CA ALA A 21 28.35 9.13 16.63
C ALA A 21 29.01 10.42 16.12
N ALA A 22 29.20 10.57 14.81
CA ALA A 22 29.75 11.78 14.22
C ALA A 22 28.80 12.98 14.33
N SER A 23 27.48 12.74 14.33
CA SER A 23 26.45 13.78 14.41
C SER A 23 25.22 13.31 15.20
N PRO A 24 25.13 13.65 16.51
CA PRO A 24 23.95 13.36 17.33
C PRO A 24 22.66 13.97 16.78
N ALA A 25 22.75 15.06 16.00
CA ALA A 25 21.61 15.63 15.29
C ALA A 25 21.01 14.64 14.26
N ARG A 26 21.85 13.86 13.55
CA ARG A 26 21.38 12.82 12.62
C ARG A 26 20.67 11.67 13.34
N PHE A 27 21.16 11.28 14.51
CA PHE A 27 20.48 10.30 15.36
C PHE A 27 19.06 10.78 15.69
N ARG A 28 18.93 12.02 16.13
CA ARG A 28 17.62 12.64 16.42
C ARG A 28 16.72 12.71 15.20
N GLU A 29 17.26 13.10 14.03
CA GLU A 29 16.52 13.16 12.77
C GLU A 29 15.98 11.79 12.35
N ASP A 30 16.82 10.75 12.36
CA ASP A 30 16.40 9.38 12.03
C ASP A 30 15.35 8.87 13.02
N ALA A 31 15.54 9.08 14.33
CA ALA A 31 14.59 8.65 15.35
C ALA A 31 13.24 9.36 15.25
N ASN A 32 13.23 10.67 15.00
CA ASN A 32 12.00 11.43 14.78
C ASN A 32 11.27 10.97 13.52
N ALA A 33 12.00 10.72 12.42
CA ALA A 33 11.39 10.30 11.17
C ALA A 33 10.74 8.90 11.28
N GLU A 34 11.35 7.97 12.01
CA GLU A 34 10.76 6.66 12.26
C GLU A 34 9.55 6.74 13.20
N GLU A 35 9.65 7.54 14.28
CA GLU A 35 8.57 7.74 15.23
C GLU A 35 7.33 8.37 14.57
N GLU A 36 7.53 9.36 13.68
CA GLU A 36 6.45 9.97 12.88
C GLU A 36 5.76 8.93 11.99
N LEU A 37 6.52 8.00 11.39
CA LEU A 37 5.97 6.92 10.59
C LEU A 37 5.24 5.87 11.45
N ALA A 38 5.77 5.52 12.62
CA ALA A 38 5.19 4.50 13.49
C ALA A 38 3.92 4.99 14.24
N LEU A 39 3.94 6.23 14.74
CA LEU A 39 2.83 6.83 15.51
C LEU A 39 1.80 7.55 14.63
N GLY A 40 2.17 7.92 13.39
CA GLY A 40 1.31 8.64 12.47
C GLY A 40 0.19 7.78 11.84
N GLY A 41 -0.41 8.29 10.77
CA GLY A 41 -1.52 7.65 10.05
C GLY A 41 -1.24 6.30 9.38
N TYR A 42 -0.09 5.69 9.64
CA TYR A 42 0.31 4.36 9.15
C TYR A 42 -0.18 3.21 10.04
N ARG A 43 -0.66 3.49 11.26
CA ARG A 43 -1.20 2.46 12.16
C ARG A 43 -2.35 1.67 11.54
N ASP A 44 -3.19 2.34 10.75
CA ASP A 44 -4.30 1.70 10.02
C ASP A 44 -3.90 1.15 8.63
N ARG A 45 -2.61 1.18 8.28
CA ARG A 45 -2.10 0.80 6.95
C ARG A 45 -1.29 -0.49 6.94
N LEU A 46 -1.04 -1.10 8.10
CA LEU A 46 -0.21 -2.32 8.23
C LEU A 46 -0.50 -3.37 7.14
N VAL A 47 -1.76 -3.81 7.04
CA VAL A 47 -2.18 -4.83 6.07
C VAL A 47 -2.00 -4.37 4.63
N VAL A 48 -2.32 -3.11 4.34
CA VAL A 48 -2.26 -2.58 2.99
C VAL A 48 -0.81 -2.40 2.53
N GLU A 49 0.10 -1.96 3.40
CA GLU A 49 1.52 -1.82 3.08
C GLU A 49 2.19 -3.21 2.92
N LEU A 50 1.80 -4.20 3.72
CA LEU A 50 2.23 -5.60 3.53
C LEU A 50 1.74 -6.16 2.19
N ALA A 51 0.48 -5.90 1.83
CA ALA A 51 -0.08 -6.30 0.54
C ALA A 51 0.58 -5.57 -0.64
N GLN A 52 0.90 -4.28 -0.52
CA GLN A 52 1.65 -3.56 -1.55
C GLN A 52 3.04 -4.16 -1.76
N ASN A 53 3.76 -4.49 -0.68
CA ASN A 53 5.05 -5.16 -0.79
C ASN A 53 4.94 -6.51 -1.52
N ALA A 54 3.87 -7.27 -1.25
CA ALA A 54 3.58 -8.52 -1.94
C ALA A 54 3.27 -8.31 -3.44
N ALA A 55 2.44 -7.33 -3.78
CA ALA A 55 2.10 -6.99 -5.16
C ALA A 55 3.34 -6.53 -5.95
N ASP A 56 4.19 -5.72 -5.34
CA ASP A 56 5.44 -5.24 -5.95
C ASP A 56 6.44 -6.38 -6.19
N ALA A 57 6.56 -7.33 -5.25
CA ALA A 57 7.37 -8.53 -5.43
C ALA A 57 6.84 -9.40 -6.58
N ALA A 58 5.52 -9.63 -6.66
CA ALA A 58 4.90 -10.36 -7.74
C ALA A 58 5.12 -9.66 -9.11
N ALA A 59 4.97 -8.33 -9.14
CA ALA A 59 5.21 -7.51 -10.32
C ALA A 59 6.65 -7.64 -10.86
N ARG A 60 7.65 -7.55 -9.97
CA ARG A 60 9.08 -7.71 -10.34
C ARG A 60 9.38 -9.10 -10.89
N ALA A 61 8.76 -10.14 -10.33
CA ALA A 61 8.91 -11.50 -10.81
C ALA A 61 8.08 -11.82 -12.06
N GLY A 62 7.14 -10.95 -12.47
CA GLY A 62 6.24 -11.21 -13.59
C GLY A 62 5.29 -12.38 -13.34
N VAL A 63 4.92 -12.63 -12.08
CA VAL A 63 4.02 -13.72 -11.68
C VAL A 63 2.72 -13.18 -11.08
N GLU A 64 1.71 -14.03 -11.01
CA GLU A 64 0.54 -13.78 -10.18
C GLU A 64 0.90 -13.99 -8.70
N GLY A 65 0.71 -12.94 -7.91
CA GLY A 65 1.06 -12.88 -6.50
C GLY A 65 0.04 -13.59 -5.63
N ARG A 66 0.53 -14.29 -4.61
CA ARG A 66 -0.26 -14.82 -3.50
C ARG A 66 0.22 -14.17 -2.21
N LEU A 67 -0.70 -13.82 -1.34
CA LEU A 67 -0.43 -13.28 -0.01
C LEU A 67 -1.14 -14.14 1.04
N ARG A 68 -0.40 -14.62 2.03
CA ARG A 68 -0.96 -15.28 3.22
C ARG A 68 -0.70 -14.44 4.45
N LEU A 69 -1.77 -14.13 5.18
CA LEU A 69 -1.77 -13.39 6.43
C LEU A 69 -2.22 -14.34 7.54
N THR A 70 -1.30 -14.79 8.39
CA THR A 70 -1.61 -15.68 9.51
C THR A 70 -1.42 -14.94 10.84
N LEU A 71 -2.48 -14.80 11.63
CA LEU A 71 -2.44 -14.30 13.00
C LEU A 71 -2.64 -15.47 13.98
N ARG A 72 -1.59 -15.85 14.69
CA ARG A 72 -1.63 -16.97 15.63
C ARG A 72 -0.65 -16.76 16.78
N ASP A 73 -1.06 -17.11 17.99
CA ASP A 73 -0.22 -17.11 19.19
C ASP A 73 0.52 -15.77 19.42
N GLY A 74 -0.16 -14.65 19.12
CA GLY A 74 0.41 -13.30 19.26
C GLY A 74 1.40 -12.90 18.16
N VAL A 75 1.47 -13.64 17.06
CA VAL A 75 2.37 -13.37 15.93
C VAL A 75 1.55 -13.20 14.65
N LEU A 76 1.79 -12.10 13.93
CA LEU A 76 1.29 -11.89 12.57
C LEU A 76 2.39 -12.28 11.58
N VAL A 77 2.08 -13.16 10.64
CA VAL A 77 2.98 -13.54 9.53
C VAL A 77 2.33 -13.14 8.21
N ALA A 78 3.04 -12.36 7.40
CA ALA A 78 2.65 -12.03 6.03
C ALA A 78 3.62 -12.68 5.05
N ALA A 79 3.21 -13.78 4.41
CA ALA A 79 4.01 -14.51 3.42
C ALA A 79 3.53 -14.19 2.01
N ASN A 80 4.46 -13.91 1.09
CA ASN A 80 4.12 -13.59 -0.30
C ASN A 80 5.00 -14.34 -1.31
N THR A 81 4.43 -14.57 -2.49
CA THR A 81 5.18 -15.02 -3.67
C THR A 81 5.75 -13.82 -4.44
N GLY A 82 6.70 -14.09 -5.32
CA GLY A 82 7.33 -13.12 -6.21
C GLY A 82 8.85 -13.04 -6.05
N ASP A 83 9.40 -11.88 -6.40
CA ASP A 83 10.83 -11.61 -6.36
C ASP A 83 11.37 -11.72 -4.91
N PRO A 84 12.34 -12.62 -4.63
CA PRO A 84 12.90 -12.80 -3.30
C PRO A 84 13.60 -11.54 -2.77
N LEU A 85 13.79 -11.48 -1.45
CA LEU A 85 14.54 -10.40 -0.83
C LEU A 85 16.00 -10.38 -1.33
N HIS A 86 16.50 -9.20 -1.66
CA HIS A 86 17.88 -9.00 -2.10
C HIS A 86 18.53 -7.84 -1.33
N THR A 87 19.86 -7.69 -1.44
CA THR A 87 20.65 -6.69 -0.71
C THR A 87 20.08 -5.27 -0.83
N ARG A 88 19.76 -4.82 -2.06
CA ARG A 88 19.13 -3.49 -2.28
C ARG A 88 17.77 -3.34 -1.59
N GLY A 89 17.02 -4.44 -1.42
CA GLY A 89 15.74 -4.45 -0.73
C GLY A 89 15.94 -4.24 0.77
N VAL A 90 16.92 -4.93 1.37
CA VAL A 90 17.31 -4.71 2.78
C VAL A 90 17.80 -3.29 3.01
N GLU A 91 18.64 -2.76 2.12
CA GLU A 91 19.06 -1.36 2.16
C GLU A 91 17.86 -0.41 2.16
N ALA A 92 16.89 -0.63 1.26
CA ALA A 92 15.70 0.19 1.18
C ALA A 92 14.84 0.08 2.45
N LEU A 93 14.60 -1.12 2.97
CA LEU A 93 13.88 -1.36 4.23
C LEU A 93 14.57 -0.69 5.42
N SER A 94 15.90 -0.59 5.40
CA SER A 94 16.70 0.04 6.46
C SER A 94 16.99 1.52 6.24
N THR A 95 16.34 2.17 5.28
CA THR A 95 16.49 3.62 5.04
C THR A 95 15.13 4.33 5.11
N LEU A 96 15.02 5.33 5.99
CA LEU A 96 13.72 5.93 6.31
C LEU A 96 13.17 6.86 5.22
N ARG A 97 13.98 7.29 4.23
CA ARG A 97 13.56 8.22 3.14
C ARG A 97 14.38 8.10 1.85
N ALA A 98 15.37 7.20 1.77
CA ALA A 98 16.22 7.06 0.59
C ALA A 98 15.67 5.94 -0.30
N SER A 99 14.69 6.26 -1.15
CA SER A 99 14.16 5.24 -2.06
C SER A 99 15.25 4.78 -3.03
N ALA A 100 15.67 3.52 -2.89
CA ALA A 100 16.55 2.86 -3.85
C ALA A 100 15.73 2.45 -5.07
N LYS A 101 15.39 3.41 -5.93
CA LYS A 101 14.95 3.10 -7.30
C LYS A 101 15.58 4.07 -8.28
N ARG A 102 16.69 3.63 -8.87
CA ARG A 102 17.28 4.31 -10.02
C ARG A 102 16.78 3.74 -11.36
N ASP A 103 16.25 2.51 -11.42
CA ASP A 103 16.05 1.85 -12.73
C ASP A 103 14.83 0.91 -12.97
N ASP A 104 13.90 0.62 -12.04
CA ASP A 104 12.79 -0.31 -12.41
C ASP A 104 11.54 0.40 -12.95
N GLY A 105 10.96 -0.20 -14.00
CA GLY A 105 9.94 0.36 -14.89
C GLY A 105 8.60 0.83 -14.28
N PRO A 106 7.66 1.27 -15.15
CA PRO A 106 6.47 2.06 -14.80
C PRO A 106 5.45 1.37 -13.88
N ASP A 107 5.58 0.05 -13.66
CA ASP A 107 4.59 -0.78 -12.97
C ASP A 107 4.80 -0.97 -11.46
N SER A 108 5.88 -0.45 -10.84
CA SER A 108 6.07 -0.62 -9.38
C SER A 108 5.44 0.51 -8.57
N VAL A 109 4.47 0.15 -7.74
CA VAL A 109 3.63 1.05 -6.97
C VAL A 109 4.11 1.03 -5.52
N GLY A 110 5.31 1.57 -5.25
CA GLY A 110 5.87 1.51 -3.90
C GLY A 110 6.97 2.51 -3.62
N ARG A 111 6.84 3.28 -2.51
CA ARG A 111 7.99 3.91 -1.84
C ARG A 111 8.68 2.80 -1.04
N PHE A 112 9.70 2.16 -1.61
CA PHE A 112 10.46 1.15 -0.88
C PHE A 112 10.94 1.72 0.48
N GLY A 113 10.72 0.97 1.56
CA GLY A 113 11.17 1.29 2.92
C GLY A 113 10.21 2.12 3.77
N VAL A 114 9.54 3.13 3.20
CA VAL A 114 8.66 4.03 3.97
C VAL A 114 7.39 3.32 4.44
N GLY A 115 6.81 2.48 3.58
CA GLY A 115 5.63 1.68 3.91
C GLY A 115 5.90 0.60 4.95
N PHE A 116 7.12 0.03 4.95
CA PHE A 116 7.49 -1.02 5.89
C PHE A 116 7.53 -0.53 7.34
N ALA A 117 7.79 0.76 7.58
CA ALA A 117 7.72 1.33 8.93
C ALA A 117 6.36 1.16 9.61
N ALA A 118 5.28 0.90 8.86
CA ALA A 118 3.97 0.57 9.41
C ALA A 118 4.00 -0.67 10.33
N VAL A 119 4.95 -1.60 10.16
CA VAL A 119 5.09 -2.77 11.07
C VAL A 119 5.45 -2.36 12.49
N LEU A 120 6.14 -1.23 12.66
CA LEU A 120 6.51 -0.71 13.98
C LEU A 120 5.29 -0.22 14.77
N ALA A 121 4.12 -0.07 14.14
CA ALA A 121 2.89 0.22 14.88
C ALA A 121 2.44 -0.95 15.78
N VAL A 122 2.92 -2.17 15.50
CA VAL A 122 2.48 -3.40 16.19
C VAL A 122 3.63 -4.28 16.68
N CYS A 123 4.87 -4.08 16.20
CA CYS A 123 5.99 -4.97 16.47
C CYS A 123 7.28 -4.19 16.79
N ASP A 124 8.04 -4.64 17.79
CA ASP A 124 9.35 -4.08 18.14
C ASP A 124 10.53 -4.88 17.58
N GLU A 125 10.26 -6.10 17.10
CA GLU A 125 11.27 -7.04 16.62
C GLU A 125 10.88 -7.68 15.28
N PRO A 126 10.63 -6.88 14.22
CA PRO A 126 10.19 -7.42 12.95
C PRO A 126 11.29 -8.27 12.31
N VAL A 127 10.89 -9.35 11.64
CA VAL A 127 11.77 -10.24 10.89
C VAL A 127 11.26 -10.36 9.46
N VAL A 128 12.16 -10.37 8.48
CA VAL A 128 11.86 -10.72 7.09
C VAL A 128 12.72 -11.91 6.70
N LEU A 129 12.08 -13.03 6.38
CA LEU A 129 12.73 -14.25 5.92
C LEU A 129 12.45 -14.44 4.43
N SER A 130 13.46 -14.78 3.66
CA SER A 130 13.32 -15.07 2.23
C SER A 130 14.17 -16.27 1.86
N ARG A 131 13.89 -16.90 0.71
CA ARG A 131 14.68 -18.04 0.22
C ARG A 131 16.17 -17.73 0.05
N THR A 132 16.51 -16.47 -0.10
CA THR A 132 17.88 -15.96 -0.29
C THR A 132 18.60 -15.64 1.03
N GLY A 133 17.88 -15.48 2.14
CA GLY A 133 18.40 -15.11 3.45
C GLY A 133 17.37 -14.39 4.32
N GLY A 134 17.74 -14.06 5.56
CA GLY A 134 16.87 -13.34 6.50
C GLY A 134 17.50 -12.05 7.05
N VAL A 135 16.65 -11.08 7.37
CA VAL A 135 17.01 -9.87 8.10
C VAL A 135 16.01 -9.66 9.24
N ARG A 136 16.49 -9.18 10.39
CA ARG A 136 15.66 -8.82 11.55
C ARG A 136 16.08 -7.49 12.12
N TRP A 137 15.18 -6.94 12.93
CA TRP A 137 15.45 -5.80 13.78
C TRP A 137 15.01 -6.13 15.21
N SER A 138 15.56 -5.44 16.20
CA SER A 138 15.12 -5.54 17.60
C SER A 138 15.30 -4.18 18.26
N LEU A 139 14.24 -3.66 18.87
CA LEU A 139 14.30 -2.44 19.67
C LEU A 139 15.28 -2.56 20.84
N HIS A 140 15.35 -3.73 21.49
CA HIS A 140 16.25 -3.94 22.62
C HIS A 140 17.72 -3.90 22.16
N GLU A 141 18.09 -4.69 21.15
CA GLU A 141 19.46 -4.68 20.62
C GLU A 141 19.83 -3.33 20.02
N ALA A 142 18.88 -2.63 19.38
CA ALA A 142 19.10 -1.27 18.87
C ALA A 142 19.47 -0.30 19.99
N ARG A 143 18.79 -0.36 21.14
CA ARG A 143 19.13 0.46 22.32
C ARG A 143 20.52 0.14 22.86
N ASP A 144 20.85 -1.13 22.99
CA ASP A 144 22.16 -1.56 23.49
C ASP A 144 23.30 -1.08 22.58
N LEU A 145 23.14 -1.23 21.27
CA LEU A 145 24.10 -0.76 20.27
C LEU A 145 24.30 0.76 20.33
N VAL A 146 23.22 1.52 20.49
CA VAL A 146 23.32 2.99 20.60
C VAL A 146 23.93 3.39 21.93
N ALA A 147 23.60 2.72 23.03
CA ALA A 147 24.18 2.97 24.35
C ALA A 147 25.69 2.67 24.37
N GLU A 148 26.13 1.58 23.73
CA GLU A 148 27.55 1.27 23.56
C GLU A 148 28.28 2.37 22.78
N ARG A 149 27.67 2.87 21.70
CA ARG A 149 28.25 3.99 20.91
C ARG A 149 28.22 5.33 21.65
N ALA A 150 27.24 5.53 22.53
CA ALA A 150 27.15 6.71 23.38
C ALA A 150 28.18 6.70 24.52
N ALA A 151 28.68 5.52 24.92
CA ALA A 151 29.74 5.38 25.91
C ALA A 151 31.07 5.98 25.42
N GLY A 152 31.24 7.29 25.63
CA GLY A 152 32.37 8.09 25.12
C GLY A 152 31.96 9.26 24.23
N ASN A 153 30.66 9.44 23.96
CA ASN A 153 30.11 10.52 23.15
C ASN A 153 29.00 11.27 23.91
N ALA A 154 29.37 12.34 24.62
CA ALA A 154 28.44 13.12 25.44
C ALA A 154 27.23 13.64 24.65
N GLY A 155 27.43 14.06 23.39
CA GLY A 155 26.33 14.56 22.57
C GLY A 155 25.31 13.48 22.23
N LEU A 156 25.75 12.26 21.92
CA LEU A 156 24.85 11.13 21.66
C LEU A 156 24.18 10.64 22.95
N THR A 157 24.90 10.62 24.07
CA THR A 157 24.34 10.32 25.40
C THR A 157 23.21 11.28 25.77
N ASP A 158 23.42 12.58 25.59
CA ASP A 158 22.42 13.60 25.90
C ASP A 158 21.17 13.46 25.02
N GLU A 159 21.32 13.19 23.72
CA GLU A 159 20.18 12.97 22.83
C GLU A 159 19.43 11.68 23.17
N LEU A 160 20.13 10.58 23.48
CA LEU A 160 19.50 9.33 23.89
C LEU A 160 18.70 9.49 25.19
N ALA A 161 19.27 10.21 26.17
CA ALA A 161 18.60 10.51 27.44
C ALA A 161 17.37 11.41 27.25
N ARG A 162 17.46 12.45 26.40
CA ARG A 162 16.31 13.32 26.08
C ARG A 162 15.16 12.60 25.39
N ARG A 163 15.43 11.45 24.78
CA ARG A 163 14.44 10.63 24.07
C ARG A 163 13.97 9.42 24.89
N ASP A 164 14.29 9.35 26.18
CA ASP A 164 13.97 8.22 27.04
C ASP A 164 14.39 6.86 26.44
N GLY A 165 15.54 6.84 25.74
CA GLY A 165 16.04 5.65 25.05
C GLY A 165 15.33 5.30 23.74
N GLY A 166 14.57 6.22 23.15
CA GLY A 166 13.97 6.06 21.82
C GLY A 166 15.01 6.10 20.70
N VAL A 167 14.98 5.10 19.81
CA VAL A 167 15.95 4.90 18.72
C VAL A 167 15.23 4.55 17.41
N ALA A 168 15.90 4.73 16.27
CA ALA A 168 15.40 4.27 14.97
C ALA A 168 15.76 2.80 14.73
N VAL A 169 14.81 1.90 15.02
CA VAL A 169 14.94 0.44 14.99
C VAL A 169 15.29 -0.05 13.59
N LEU A 170 14.58 0.40 12.55
CA LEU A 170 14.74 -0.11 11.18
C LEU A 170 16.10 0.26 10.57
N ARG A 171 16.80 1.23 11.15
CA ARG A 171 18.13 1.66 10.71
C ARG A 171 19.25 0.68 11.10
N LEU A 172 18.98 -0.27 11.98
CA LEU A 172 19.98 -1.20 12.52
C LEU A 172 19.63 -2.67 12.18
N PRO A 173 19.67 -3.06 10.88
CA PRO A 173 19.36 -4.43 10.48
C PRO A 173 20.40 -5.42 11.02
N MET A 174 19.96 -6.65 11.27
CA MET A 174 20.76 -7.79 11.72
C MET A 174 20.43 -9.02 10.90
N PRO A 175 21.36 -9.98 10.72
CA PRO A 175 21.05 -11.20 9.99
C PRO A 175 20.06 -12.06 10.79
N ALA A 176 19.15 -12.74 10.10
CA ALA A 176 18.17 -13.64 10.68
C ALA A 176 18.28 -15.04 10.07
N GLU A 177 18.05 -16.05 10.90
CA GLU A 177 17.89 -17.44 10.46
C GLU A 177 16.40 -17.76 10.27
N GLY A 178 16.14 -18.72 9.38
CA GLY A 178 14.79 -19.19 9.06
C GLY A 178 14.52 -19.14 7.57
N THR A 179 13.37 -19.69 7.20
CA THR A 179 12.88 -19.72 5.81
C THR A 179 11.41 -19.32 5.82
N PRO A 180 10.90 -18.75 4.71
CA PRO A 180 9.47 -18.58 4.54
C PRO A 180 8.74 -19.93 4.59
N PRO A 181 7.42 -19.94 4.84
CA PRO A 181 6.60 -21.13 4.67
C PRO A 181 6.77 -21.75 3.27
N GLU A 182 6.51 -23.06 3.17
CA GLU A 182 6.48 -23.75 1.88
C GLU A 182 5.57 -23.02 0.89
N ASP A 183 5.94 -23.00 -0.39
CA ASP A 183 5.24 -22.32 -1.49
C ASP A 183 5.24 -20.78 -1.46
N TYR A 184 5.97 -20.14 -0.54
CA TYR A 184 6.17 -18.69 -0.47
C TYR A 184 7.64 -18.30 -0.60
N ASP A 185 7.89 -17.10 -1.13
CA ASP A 185 9.24 -16.63 -1.47
C ASP A 185 9.84 -15.73 -0.39
N THR A 186 8.99 -14.98 0.31
CA THR A 186 9.34 -14.09 1.41
C THR A 186 8.23 -14.12 2.47
N CYS A 187 8.56 -14.01 3.75
CA CYS A 187 7.59 -13.70 4.80
C CYS A 187 8.10 -12.62 5.76
N VAL A 188 7.18 -11.75 6.18
CA VAL A 188 7.38 -10.80 7.27
C VAL A 188 6.76 -11.42 8.52
N VAL A 189 7.57 -11.61 9.56
CA VAL A 189 7.15 -12.17 10.85
C VAL A 189 7.16 -11.05 11.89
N LEU A 190 6.00 -10.84 12.52
CA LEU A 190 5.75 -9.74 13.44
C LEU A 190 5.24 -10.29 14.78
N PRO A 191 6.14 -10.56 15.75
CA PRO A 191 5.74 -10.74 17.14
C PRO A 191 5.04 -9.46 17.64
N LEU A 192 3.77 -9.57 18.00
CA LEU A 192 2.96 -8.41 18.36
C LEU A 192 3.30 -7.98 19.79
N ARG A 193 3.59 -6.69 19.98
CA ARG A 193 4.16 -6.12 21.21
C ARG A 193 3.29 -6.33 22.46
N ASP A 194 1.97 -6.29 22.30
CA ASP A 194 1.00 -6.33 23.39
C ASP A 194 -0.42 -6.66 22.88
N GLY A 195 -1.39 -6.74 23.80
CA GLY A 195 -2.80 -7.01 23.49
C GLY A 195 -3.43 -5.98 22.55
N ALA A 196 -3.07 -4.70 22.66
CA ALA A 196 -3.61 -3.66 21.79
C ALA A 196 -3.10 -3.81 20.34
N ALA A 197 -1.87 -4.27 20.16
CA ALA A 197 -1.33 -4.62 18.85
C ALA A 197 -2.00 -5.88 18.25
N ILE A 198 -2.35 -6.86 19.08
CA ILE A 198 -3.13 -8.04 18.67
C ILE A 198 -4.53 -7.61 18.20
N ASP A 199 -5.24 -6.81 18.99
CA ASP A 199 -6.58 -6.32 18.65
C ASP A 199 -6.57 -5.49 17.36
N LEU A 200 -5.55 -4.63 17.20
CA LEU A 200 -5.35 -3.85 15.99
C LEU A 200 -5.11 -4.74 14.76
N ALA A 201 -4.21 -5.71 14.85
CA ALA A 201 -3.93 -6.63 13.74
C ALA A 201 -5.18 -7.43 13.35
N ALA A 202 -5.90 -7.98 14.34
CA ALA A 202 -7.14 -8.73 14.12
C ALA A 202 -8.20 -7.87 13.41
N ARG A 203 -8.40 -6.62 13.89
CA ARG A 203 -9.32 -5.67 13.25
C ARG A 203 -8.94 -5.37 11.81
N LEU A 204 -7.67 -5.07 11.54
CA LEU A 204 -7.21 -4.75 10.18
C LEU A 204 -7.33 -5.93 9.22
N LEU A 205 -7.15 -7.17 9.70
CA LEU A 205 -7.41 -8.38 8.91
C LEU A 205 -8.90 -8.56 8.60
N ALA A 206 -9.77 -8.27 9.56
CA ALA A 206 -11.23 -8.34 9.37
C ALA A 206 -11.75 -7.26 8.40
N GLU A 207 -11.07 -6.10 8.32
CA GLU A 207 -11.42 -4.99 7.43
C GLU A 207 -10.98 -5.20 5.96
N ILE A 208 -10.30 -6.31 5.63
CA ILE A 208 -9.95 -6.62 4.23
C ILE A 208 -11.23 -6.83 3.41
N ASP A 209 -11.38 -6.08 2.32
CA ASP A 209 -12.51 -6.13 1.40
C ASP A 209 -12.06 -6.27 -0.08
N ASP A 210 -13.03 -6.35 -0.98
CA ASP A 210 -12.81 -6.47 -2.43
C ASP A 210 -11.89 -5.36 -2.99
N ALA A 211 -11.91 -4.17 -2.39
CA ALA A 211 -11.12 -3.04 -2.89
C ALA A 211 -9.63 -3.36 -2.88
N LEU A 212 -9.15 -4.18 -1.94
CA LEU A 212 -7.73 -4.53 -1.86
C LEU A 212 -7.26 -5.30 -3.11
N LEU A 213 -8.04 -6.30 -3.56
CA LEU A 213 -7.73 -7.08 -4.76
C LEU A 213 -7.99 -6.30 -6.06
N LEU A 214 -9.04 -5.47 -6.10
CA LEU A 214 -9.30 -4.58 -7.25
C LEU A 214 -8.17 -3.55 -7.43
N THR A 215 -7.59 -3.09 -6.34
CA THR A 215 -6.46 -2.16 -6.32
C THR A 215 -5.14 -2.86 -6.67
N LEU A 216 -4.82 -3.94 -5.95
CA LEU A 216 -3.53 -4.63 -6.04
C LEU A 216 -3.60 -5.79 -7.03
N ARG A 217 -3.83 -5.48 -8.31
CA ARG A 217 -4.14 -6.46 -9.37
C ARG A 217 -3.05 -7.48 -9.69
N ARG A 218 -1.85 -7.32 -9.11
CA ARG A 218 -0.78 -8.33 -9.19
C ARG A 218 -0.97 -9.43 -8.14
N ILE A 219 -1.90 -9.28 -7.21
CA ILE A 219 -2.30 -10.32 -6.26
C ILE A 219 -3.57 -11.00 -6.79
N GLY A 220 -3.49 -12.29 -7.04
CA GLY A 220 -4.63 -13.12 -7.42
C GLY A 220 -5.33 -13.78 -6.23
N GLU A 221 -4.61 -13.95 -5.11
CA GLU A 221 -5.09 -14.65 -3.93
C GLU A 221 -4.59 -14.00 -2.63
N ILE A 222 -5.51 -13.81 -1.68
CA ILE A 222 -5.22 -13.46 -0.29
C ILE A 222 -5.83 -14.51 0.63
N VAL A 223 -4.99 -15.25 1.36
CA VAL A 223 -5.42 -16.18 2.41
C VAL A 223 -5.23 -15.52 3.77
N ILE A 224 -6.28 -15.44 4.57
CA ILE A 224 -6.27 -14.88 5.92
C ILE A 224 -6.59 -16.02 6.88
N GLU A 225 -5.68 -16.29 7.81
CA GLU A 225 -5.82 -17.31 8.85
C GLU A 225 -5.76 -16.64 10.21
N THR A 226 -6.85 -16.72 10.97
CA THR A 226 -6.97 -16.19 12.33
C THR A 226 -7.45 -17.30 13.27
N PRO A 227 -7.53 -17.06 14.59
CA PRO A 227 -8.15 -18.02 15.50
C PRO A 227 -9.61 -18.35 15.16
N ASP A 228 -10.30 -17.48 14.44
CA ASP A 228 -11.70 -17.65 14.04
C ASP A 228 -11.87 -18.55 12.80
N GLY A 229 -10.79 -18.79 12.05
CA GLY A 229 -10.79 -19.67 10.88
C GLY A 229 -9.94 -19.16 9.72
N VAL A 230 -10.19 -19.73 8.55
CA VAL A 230 -9.51 -19.37 7.29
C VAL A 230 -10.50 -18.68 6.36
N ARG A 231 -10.11 -17.51 5.85
CA ARG A 231 -10.82 -16.74 4.83
C ARG A 231 -9.94 -16.63 3.59
N THR A 232 -10.48 -16.90 2.41
CA THR A 232 -9.74 -16.80 1.15
C THR A 232 -10.44 -15.83 0.21
N LEU A 233 -9.73 -14.80 -0.23
CA LEU A 233 -10.15 -13.89 -1.28
C LEU A 233 -9.38 -14.20 -2.56
N THR A 234 -10.08 -14.28 -3.69
CA THR A 234 -9.45 -14.43 -5.01
C THR A 234 -10.01 -13.40 -5.99
N CYS A 235 -9.22 -13.04 -7.01
CA CYS A 235 -9.68 -12.17 -8.08
C CYS A 235 -9.31 -12.76 -9.43
N ARG A 236 -10.28 -12.85 -10.35
CA ARG A 236 -10.08 -13.32 -11.71
C ARG A 236 -10.76 -12.40 -12.72
N GLN A 237 -10.26 -12.38 -13.94
CA GLN A 237 -10.92 -11.69 -15.05
C GLN A 237 -11.96 -12.60 -15.71
N ASP A 238 -13.14 -12.06 -16.02
CA ASP A 238 -14.22 -12.81 -16.67
C ASP A 238 -15.11 -11.93 -17.55
N GLY A 239 -15.05 -12.13 -18.87
CA GLY A 239 -15.94 -11.47 -19.82
C GLY A 239 -15.99 -9.94 -19.68
N GLY A 240 -14.82 -9.29 -19.53
CA GLY A 240 -14.69 -7.84 -19.35
C GLY A 240 -14.85 -7.32 -17.91
N ALA A 241 -15.32 -8.16 -16.99
CA ALA A 241 -15.42 -7.85 -15.57
C ALA A 241 -14.26 -8.44 -14.76
N LEU A 242 -14.11 -7.97 -13.53
CA LEU A 242 -13.35 -8.66 -12.48
C LEU A 242 -14.33 -9.41 -11.58
N VAL A 243 -14.03 -10.65 -11.23
CA VAL A 243 -14.81 -11.43 -10.26
C VAL A 243 -13.94 -11.60 -9.03
N VAL A 244 -14.41 -11.02 -7.92
CA VAL A 244 -13.80 -11.20 -6.60
C VAL A 244 -14.60 -12.26 -5.87
N ALA A 245 -13.96 -13.31 -5.37
CA ALA A 245 -14.61 -14.32 -4.56
C ALA A 245 -14.09 -14.27 -3.13
N ASP A 246 -14.96 -14.07 -2.16
CA ASP A 246 -14.67 -14.13 -0.72
C ASP A 246 -15.29 -15.39 -0.12
N ASN A 247 -14.45 -16.36 0.27
CA ASN A 247 -14.89 -17.70 0.70
C ASN A 247 -15.85 -18.36 -0.30
N GLY A 248 -15.61 -18.16 -1.59
CA GLY A 248 -16.42 -18.69 -2.69
C GLY A 248 -17.70 -17.90 -2.99
N VAL A 249 -18.01 -16.84 -2.23
CA VAL A 249 -19.08 -15.90 -2.56
C VAL A 249 -18.54 -14.91 -3.59
N GLU A 250 -19.02 -15.01 -4.83
CA GLU A 250 -18.55 -14.18 -5.94
C GLU A 250 -19.30 -12.85 -6.03
N THR A 251 -18.54 -11.76 -6.16
CA THR A 251 -19.00 -10.43 -6.59
C THR A 251 -18.40 -10.13 -7.95
N ARG A 252 -19.26 -9.85 -8.94
CA ARG A 252 -18.83 -9.44 -10.28
C ARG A 252 -18.75 -7.92 -10.35
N TRP A 253 -17.62 -7.40 -10.79
CA TRP A 253 -17.30 -5.97 -10.86
C TRP A 253 -17.10 -5.57 -12.33
N TRP A 254 -17.98 -4.70 -12.84
CA TRP A 254 -17.73 -4.05 -14.13
C TRP A 254 -16.66 -2.98 -13.95
N VAL A 255 -15.64 -3.00 -14.80
CA VAL A 255 -14.47 -2.15 -14.63
C VAL A 255 -14.14 -1.34 -15.88
N GLY A 256 -13.72 -0.11 -15.65
CA GLY A 256 -13.18 0.80 -16.65
C GLY A 256 -11.81 1.22 -16.18
N GLN A 257 -10.82 1.16 -17.06
CA GLN A 257 -9.45 1.45 -16.67
C GLN A 257 -8.70 2.14 -17.80
N ASP A 258 -7.74 2.96 -17.42
CA ASP A 258 -6.75 3.52 -18.33
C ASP A 258 -5.47 3.84 -17.56
N GLY A 259 -4.37 3.99 -18.28
CA GLY A 259 -3.08 4.33 -17.71
C GLY A 259 -2.04 4.56 -18.80
N GLY A 260 -0.95 5.21 -18.43
CA GLY A 260 0.10 5.54 -19.38
C GLY A 260 1.24 6.30 -18.77
N ALA A 261 2.10 6.83 -19.63
CA ALA A 261 3.20 7.69 -19.19
C ALA A 261 2.69 9.08 -18.77
N LEU A 262 3.38 9.70 -17.82
CA LEU A 262 3.17 11.09 -17.43
C LEU A 262 4.19 11.99 -18.12
N GLU A 263 3.71 13.11 -18.66
CA GLU A 263 4.58 14.17 -19.16
C GLU A 263 5.33 14.84 -17.99
N PRO A 264 6.64 15.13 -18.13
CA PRO A 264 7.46 15.69 -17.05
C PRO A 264 6.92 16.99 -16.45
N GLU A 265 6.23 17.82 -17.23
CA GLU A 265 5.66 19.09 -16.81
C GLU A 265 4.57 18.92 -15.74
N LEU A 266 3.83 17.81 -15.79
CA LEU A 266 2.81 17.47 -14.78
C LEU A 266 3.43 17.17 -13.41
N LEU A 267 4.73 16.85 -13.39
CA LEU A 267 5.49 16.46 -12.19
C LEU A 267 6.39 17.61 -11.69
N ALA A 268 6.33 18.80 -12.31
CA ALA A 268 7.27 19.89 -12.05
C ALA A 268 7.23 20.43 -10.62
N ASP A 269 6.09 20.33 -9.93
CA ASP A 269 5.87 20.72 -8.54
C ASP A 269 6.07 19.56 -7.55
N ARG A 270 6.30 18.34 -8.04
CA ARG A 270 6.44 17.14 -7.21
C ARG A 270 7.87 16.99 -6.66
N PRO A 271 8.05 16.30 -5.51
CA PRO A 271 9.36 15.89 -5.03
C PRO A 271 10.14 15.09 -6.08
N VAL A 272 11.47 15.24 -6.14
CA VAL A 272 12.34 14.60 -7.15
C VAL A 272 12.12 13.09 -7.27
N GLU A 273 11.94 12.40 -6.14
CA GLU A 273 11.69 10.94 -6.14
C GLU A 273 10.34 10.56 -6.75
N GLU A 274 9.35 11.46 -6.69
CA GLU A 274 8.06 11.25 -7.38
C GLU A 274 8.15 11.54 -8.87
N ARG A 275 9.03 12.47 -9.30
CA ARG A 275 9.23 12.77 -10.73
C ARG A 275 9.78 11.60 -11.52
N ARG A 276 10.46 10.66 -10.85
CA ARG A 276 10.93 9.41 -11.46
C ARG A 276 9.79 8.43 -11.77
N ARG A 277 8.60 8.66 -11.22
CA ARG A 277 7.38 7.87 -11.48
C ARG A 277 6.57 8.53 -12.57
N ALA A 278 7.06 8.41 -13.80
CA ALA A 278 6.41 8.99 -14.96
C ALA A 278 5.27 8.09 -15.50
N ALA A 279 4.41 7.57 -14.62
CA ALA A 279 3.27 6.74 -15.01
C ALA A 279 2.03 7.07 -14.18
N TRP A 280 0.86 6.91 -14.78
CA TRP A 280 -0.43 7.12 -14.15
C TRP A 280 -1.38 5.95 -14.44
N SER A 281 -2.36 5.78 -13.55
CA SER A 281 -3.41 4.78 -13.70
C SER A 281 -4.72 5.26 -13.09
N VAL A 282 -5.83 4.85 -13.68
CA VAL A 282 -7.19 5.03 -13.20
C VAL A 282 -7.93 3.70 -13.36
N LEU A 283 -8.70 3.34 -12.35
CA LEU A 283 -9.66 2.25 -12.34
C LEU A 283 -10.96 2.75 -11.71
N TRP A 284 -12.06 2.58 -12.42
CA TRP A 284 -13.41 2.59 -11.87
C TRP A 284 -13.94 1.18 -11.81
N ALA A 285 -14.60 0.83 -10.71
CA ALA A 285 -15.24 -0.47 -10.55
C ALA A 285 -16.65 -0.31 -9.94
N VAL A 286 -17.62 -1.01 -10.51
CA VAL A 286 -19.01 -1.03 -10.02
C VAL A 286 -19.46 -2.49 -9.88
N PRO A 287 -19.96 -2.91 -8.71
CA PRO A 287 -20.45 -4.26 -8.53
C PRO A 287 -21.77 -4.46 -9.28
N LEU A 288 -22.00 -5.69 -9.73
CA LEU A 288 -23.18 -6.09 -10.50
C LEU A 288 -24.01 -7.11 -9.73
N ASP A 289 -25.33 -7.08 -9.92
CA ASP A 289 -26.21 -8.19 -9.56
C ASP A 289 -26.25 -9.26 -10.67
N ALA A 290 -27.06 -10.32 -10.46
CA ALA A 290 -27.21 -11.41 -11.42
C ALA A 290 -27.84 -11.00 -12.77
N ALA A 291 -28.40 -9.80 -12.87
CA ALA A 291 -28.99 -9.23 -14.08
C ALA A 291 -28.14 -8.08 -14.66
N ASP A 292 -26.84 -8.04 -14.31
CA ASP A 292 -25.88 -7.01 -14.68
C ASP A 292 -26.31 -5.58 -14.31
N GLN A 293 -27.16 -5.43 -13.28
CA GLN A 293 -27.54 -4.13 -12.75
C GLN A 293 -26.50 -3.61 -11.77
N PRO A 294 -26.19 -2.30 -11.79
CA PRO A 294 -25.25 -1.72 -10.84
C PRO A 294 -25.78 -1.81 -9.41
N LEU A 295 -24.92 -2.29 -8.52
CA LEU A 295 -25.09 -2.27 -7.08
C LEU A 295 -24.23 -1.15 -6.47
N ARG A 296 -24.57 -0.73 -5.24
CA ARG A 296 -23.68 0.16 -4.49
C ARG A 296 -22.46 -0.65 -4.00
N PRO A 297 -21.23 -0.14 -4.18
CA PRO A 297 -20.04 -0.74 -3.59
C PRO A 297 -20.18 -0.89 -2.07
N SER A 298 -19.78 -2.06 -1.54
CA SER A 298 -19.68 -2.33 -0.09
C SER A 298 -18.39 -1.77 0.53
N VAL A 299 -17.51 -1.20 -0.29
CA VAL A 299 -16.22 -0.62 0.09
C VAL A 299 -16.40 0.81 0.62
N ARG A 300 -15.39 1.33 1.31
CA ARG A 300 -15.43 2.71 1.83
C ARG A 300 -15.63 3.72 0.67
N PRO A 301 -16.57 4.68 0.78
CA PRO A 301 -16.86 5.66 -0.29
C PRO A 301 -15.84 6.79 -0.26
N VAL A 302 -14.58 6.46 -0.55
CA VAL A 302 -13.46 7.39 -0.62
C VAL A 302 -12.65 7.15 -1.89
N VAL A 303 -11.81 8.10 -2.27
CA VAL A 303 -10.83 7.88 -3.35
C VAL A 303 -9.69 6.99 -2.85
N HIS A 304 -9.30 6.00 -3.63
CA HIS A 304 -8.16 5.12 -3.33
C HIS A 304 -6.94 5.55 -4.15
N ALA A 305 -5.79 5.78 -3.50
CA ALA A 305 -4.58 6.26 -4.17
C ALA A 305 -3.26 5.68 -3.64
N PRO A 306 -2.99 4.38 -3.80
CA PRO A 306 -3.91 3.27 -4.10
C PRO A 306 -4.61 2.75 -2.83
N THR A 307 -4.21 3.23 -1.65
CA THR A 307 -4.90 2.94 -0.38
C THR A 307 -6.10 3.87 -0.21
N PRO A 308 -7.09 3.51 0.62
CA PRO A 308 -8.14 4.45 1.02
C PRO A 308 -7.53 5.75 1.53
N THR A 309 -8.05 6.87 1.03
CA THR A 309 -7.72 8.22 1.49
C THR A 309 -8.86 8.75 2.35
N ASP A 310 -8.70 9.95 2.91
CA ASP A 310 -9.76 10.69 3.60
C ASP A 310 -10.53 11.61 2.64
N GLU A 311 -10.38 11.42 1.31
CA GLU A 311 -11.13 12.14 0.28
C GLU A 311 -12.47 11.44 0.02
N PRO A 312 -13.61 12.01 0.46
CA PRO A 312 -14.91 11.38 0.26
C PRO A 312 -15.25 11.30 -1.23
N LEU A 313 -15.98 10.24 -1.61
CA LEU A 313 -16.42 9.97 -2.97
C LEU A 313 -17.92 9.69 -2.98
N GLY A 314 -18.69 10.66 -3.46
CA GLY A 314 -20.13 10.58 -3.59
C GLY A 314 -20.60 9.99 -4.93
N LEU A 315 -19.68 9.47 -5.75
CA LEU A 315 -20.01 8.67 -6.93
C LEU A 315 -20.27 7.21 -6.50
N PRO A 316 -21.27 6.52 -7.06
CA PRO A 316 -21.66 5.16 -6.66
C PRO A 316 -20.76 4.08 -7.27
N ALA A 317 -19.44 4.29 -7.23
CA ALA A 317 -18.43 3.43 -7.82
C ALA A 317 -17.14 3.52 -7.00
N LEU A 318 -16.34 2.46 -6.98
CA LEU A 318 -14.98 2.51 -6.46
C LEU A 318 -14.07 3.24 -7.46
N LEU A 319 -13.31 4.23 -6.98
CA LEU A 319 -12.23 4.89 -7.74
C LEU A 319 -10.88 4.55 -7.13
N VAL A 320 -10.03 3.88 -7.90
CA VAL A 320 -8.61 3.71 -7.61
C VAL A 320 -7.81 4.49 -8.65
N ALA A 321 -7.04 5.48 -8.24
CA ALA A 321 -6.26 6.29 -9.16
C ALA A 321 -4.95 6.77 -8.54
N SER A 322 -3.94 7.00 -9.37
CA SER A 322 -2.60 7.44 -8.95
C SER A 322 -2.54 8.92 -8.54
N PHE A 323 -3.55 9.42 -7.83
CA PHE A 323 -3.60 10.81 -7.38
C PHE A 323 -2.37 11.16 -6.54
N PRO A 324 -1.77 12.34 -6.76
CA PRO A 324 -0.68 12.80 -5.91
C PRO A 324 -1.22 13.00 -4.50
N LEU A 325 -0.51 12.49 -3.50
CA LEU A 325 -0.88 12.65 -2.12
C LEU A 325 -0.02 13.69 -1.40
N ASP A 326 -0.55 14.25 -0.33
CA ASP A 326 0.19 15.05 0.63
C ASP A 326 1.16 14.20 1.47
N PRO A 327 2.03 14.80 2.31
CA PRO A 327 2.96 14.05 3.16
C PRO A 327 2.28 13.09 4.13
N THR A 328 1.06 13.41 4.60
CA THR A 328 0.28 12.53 5.48
C THR A 328 -0.32 11.32 4.74
N ARG A 329 -0.32 11.37 3.40
CA ARG A 329 -0.89 10.39 2.47
C ARG A 329 -2.39 10.19 2.68
N ARG A 330 -3.08 11.15 3.29
CA ARG A 330 -4.52 11.09 3.58
C ARG A 330 -5.34 11.93 2.62
N HIS A 331 -4.75 12.96 2.04
CA HIS A 331 -5.44 13.84 1.10
C HIS A 331 -4.66 13.99 -0.19
N THR A 332 -5.36 14.35 -1.26
CA THR A 332 -4.72 14.66 -2.53
C THR A 332 -4.01 16.00 -2.46
N ALA A 333 -2.82 16.06 -3.04
CA ALA A 333 -2.10 17.31 -3.20
C ALA A 333 -2.64 18.05 -4.44
N PRO A 334 -3.03 19.32 -4.33
CA PRO A 334 -3.46 20.11 -5.48
C PRO A 334 -2.30 20.33 -6.46
N GLY A 335 -2.61 20.49 -7.74
CA GLY A 335 -1.63 20.77 -8.79
C GLY A 335 -1.97 20.14 -10.14
N PRO A 336 -1.13 20.37 -11.17
CA PRO A 336 -1.40 19.94 -12.54
C PRO A 336 -1.65 18.43 -12.68
N LEU A 337 -0.93 17.60 -11.93
CA LEU A 337 -1.15 16.14 -11.95
C LEU A 337 -2.52 15.74 -11.41
N ARG A 338 -3.01 16.39 -10.34
CA ARG A 338 -4.35 16.13 -9.81
C ARG A 338 -5.41 16.47 -10.85
N ASP A 339 -5.29 17.64 -11.46
CA ASP A 339 -6.26 18.13 -12.44
C ASP A 339 -6.25 17.23 -13.69
N PHE A 340 -5.08 16.83 -14.17
CA PHE A 340 -4.94 15.83 -15.23
C PHE A 340 -5.65 14.51 -14.89
N LEU A 341 -5.45 14.00 -13.67
CA LEU A 341 -6.06 12.75 -13.24
C LEU A 341 -7.58 12.84 -13.04
N VAL A 342 -8.12 14.00 -12.66
CA VAL A 342 -9.57 14.23 -12.64
C VAL A 342 -10.15 14.08 -14.04
N GLU A 343 -9.51 14.66 -15.06
CA GLU A 343 -9.97 14.58 -16.44
C GLU A 343 -9.90 13.13 -16.96
N ARG A 344 -8.77 12.43 -16.71
CA ARG A 344 -8.63 11.01 -17.06
C ARG A 344 -9.63 10.13 -16.32
N ALA A 345 -9.86 10.35 -15.03
CA ALA A 345 -10.86 9.63 -14.26
C ALA A 345 -12.25 9.80 -14.86
N ALA A 346 -12.60 11.00 -15.28
CA ALA A 346 -13.88 11.26 -15.91
C ALA A 346 -14.01 10.60 -17.29
N ASP A 347 -12.95 10.60 -18.11
CA ASP A 347 -12.90 9.90 -19.42
C ASP A 347 -13.16 8.40 -19.25
N VAL A 348 -12.50 7.78 -18.27
CA VAL A 348 -12.65 6.36 -17.95
C VAL A 348 -14.06 6.05 -17.43
N TYR A 349 -14.63 6.91 -16.58
CA TYR A 349 -16.00 6.75 -16.09
C TYR A 349 -17.03 6.79 -17.23
N ALA A 350 -16.86 7.73 -18.16
CA ALA A 350 -17.73 7.83 -19.33
C ALA A 350 -17.62 6.58 -20.23
N THR A 351 -16.41 6.05 -20.39
CA THR A 351 -16.16 4.81 -21.14
C THR A 351 -16.76 3.59 -20.44
N LEU A 352 -16.66 3.50 -19.11
CA LEU A 352 -17.29 2.45 -18.30
C LEU A 352 -18.81 2.40 -18.56
N LEU A 353 -19.49 3.56 -18.52
CA LEU A 353 -20.93 3.64 -18.77
C LEU A 353 -21.28 3.38 -20.25
N GLY A 354 -20.46 3.85 -21.19
CA GLY A 354 -20.67 3.62 -22.63
C GLY A 354 -20.46 2.16 -23.08
N THR A 355 -19.75 1.37 -22.26
CA THR A 355 -19.48 -0.05 -22.53
C THR A 355 -20.26 -0.99 -21.61
N TRP A 356 -21.26 -0.47 -20.89
CA TRP A 356 -22.03 -1.25 -19.93
C TRP A 356 -22.63 -2.53 -20.55
N PRO A 357 -22.56 -3.69 -19.87
CA PRO A 357 -22.91 -4.99 -20.47
C PRO A 357 -24.36 -5.07 -20.95
N THR A 358 -25.30 -4.53 -20.16
CA THR A 358 -26.73 -4.50 -20.50
C THR A 358 -27.32 -3.14 -20.18
N THR A 359 -27.72 -2.37 -21.20
CA THR A 359 -28.29 -1.04 -20.99
C THR A 359 -29.72 -1.12 -20.47
N THR A 360 -29.88 -0.92 -19.17
CA THR A 360 -31.18 -0.82 -18.48
C THR A 360 -31.34 0.56 -17.83
N ALA A 361 -32.54 0.85 -17.31
CA ALA A 361 -32.76 2.04 -16.50
C ALA A 361 -31.88 2.09 -15.23
N GLY A 362 -31.37 0.94 -14.75
CA GLY A 362 -30.51 0.86 -13.57
C GLY A 362 -29.20 1.63 -13.72
N VAL A 363 -28.66 1.75 -14.94
CA VAL A 363 -27.42 2.52 -15.23
C VAL A 363 -27.58 4.00 -14.86
N LEU A 364 -28.80 4.54 -14.84
CA LEU A 364 -29.06 5.92 -14.41
C LEU A 364 -28.69 6.18 -12.95
N THR A 365 -28.64 5.13 -12.11
CA THR A 365 -28.20 5.27 -10.72
C THR A 365 -26.72 5.64 -10.61
N LEU A 366 -25.94 5.44 -11.68
CA LEU A 366 -24.54 5.82 -11.79
C LEU A 366 -24.34 7.28 -12.23
N VAL A 367 -25.41 8.00 -12.58
CA VAL A 367 -25.29 9.43 -12.88
C VAL A 367 -25.18 10.20 -11.56
N PRO A 368 -24.10 10.97 -11.36
CA PRO A 368 -23.88 11.64 -10.08
C PRO A 368 -24.94 12.72 -9.81
N GLY A 369 -25.47 12.77 -8.58
CA GLY A 369 -26.39 13.82 -8.11
C GLY A 369 -25.75 15.22 -8.01
N PRO A 370 -26.50 16.26 -7.59
CA PRO A 370 -26.02 17.66 -7.65
C PRO A 370 -25.05 18.06 -6.53
N THR A 371 -25.07 17.34 -5.39
CA THR A 371 -24.29 17.70 -4.19
C THR A 371 -22.96 16.96 -4.18
N ALA A 372 -21.86 17.68 -3.96
CA ALA A 372 -20.54 17.09 -3.75
C ALA A 372 -20.25 16.87 -2.27
N GLU A 373 -19.51 15.81 -1.95
CA GLU A 373 -19.11 15.47 -0.57
C GLU A 373 -17.74 16.04 -0.18
N GLY A 374 -16.98 16.55 -1.15
CA GLY A 374 -15.66 17.16 -0.96
C GLY A 374 -15.17 17.91 -2.19
N GLU A 375 -13.99 18.53 -2.12
CA GLU A 375 -13.40 19.28 -3.24
C GLU A 375 -13.12 18.37 -4.44
N LEU A 376 -12.43 17.24 -4.22
CA LEU A 376 -12.08 16.28 -5.26
C LEU A 376 -13.33 15.62 -5.85
N ASP A 377 -14.29 15.21 -5.02
CA ASP A 377 -15.60 14.71 -5.49
C ASP A 377 -16.31 15.74 -6.38
N GLY A 378 -16.30 17.02 -6.00
CA GLY A 378 -16.90 18.09 -6.79
C GLY A 378 -16.22 18.29 -8.15
N LEU A 379 -14.89 18.17 -8.21
CA LEU A 379 -14.12 18.21 -9.46
C LEU A 379 -14.46 17.03 -10.37
N LEU A 380 -14.39 15.80 -9.84
CA LEU A 380 -14.74 14.57 -10.56
C LEU A 380 -16.17 14.62 -11.09
N ARG A 381 -17.13 15.03 -10.25
CA ARG A 381 -18.55 15.13 -10.61
C ARG A 381 -18.78 16.07 -11.79
N ARG A 382 -18.19 17.27 -11.77
CA ARG A 382 -18.30 18.22 -12.89
C ARG A 382 -17.70 17.65 -14.17
N ALA A 383 -16.50 17.07 -14.07
CA ALA A 383 -15.79 16.47 -15.21
C ALA A 383 -16.57 15.29 -15.81
N VAL A 384 -17.14 14.42 -14.97
CA VAL A 384 -17.97 13.27 -15.37
C VAL A 384 -19.25 13.73 -16.05
N LEU A 385 -20.01 14.65 -15.45
CA LEU A 385 -21.26 15.14 -16.04
C LEU A 385 -21.06 15.77 -17.42
N ALA A 386 -19.95 16.48 -17.63
CA ALA A 386 -19.60 17.06 -18.93
C ALA A 386 -19.43 15.99 -20.02
N ARG A 387 -18.83 14.84 -19.70
CA ARG A 387 -18.63 13.73 -20.65
C ARG A 387 -19.91 12.94 -20.88
N LEU A 388 -20.63 12.62 -19.81
CA LEU A 388 -21.89 11.88 -19.88
C LEU A 388 -22.95 12.57 -20.74
N ALA A 389 -22.91 13.90 -20.87
CA ALA A 389 -23.77 14.65 -21.78
C ALA A 389 -23.65 14.21 -23.26
N THR A 390 -22.53 13.58 -23.64
CA THR A 390 -22.26 13.12 -25.01
C THR A 390 -22.08 11.60 -25.11
N THR A 391 -22.14 10.88 -23.99
CA THR A 391 -21.96 9.43 -23.96
C THR A 391 -23.27 8.71 -24.28
N ALA A 392 -23.24 7.77 -25.20
CA ALA A 392 -24.38 6.89 -25.49
C ALA A 392 -24.45 5.75 -24.46
N PHE A 393 -25.14 5.96 -23.33
CA PHE A 393 -25.36 4.94 -22.29
C PHE A 393 -26.82 4.84 -21.83
N LEU A 394 -27.72 5.64 -22.40
CA LEU A 394 -29.15 5.60 -22.08
C LEU A 394 -29.82 4.43 -22.81
N PRO A 395 -30.76 3.71 -22.18
CA PRO A 395 -31.55 2.70 -22.86
C PRO A 395 -32.34 3.37 -24.00
N ALA A 396 -32.48 2.68 -25.13
CA ALA A 396 -33.37 3.12 -26.19
C ALA A 396 -34.79 3.26 -25.61
N ALA A 397 -35.45 4.38 -25.90
CA ALA A 397 -36.85 4.54 -25.50
C ALA A 397 -37.67 3.40 -26.13
N SER A 398 -38.32 2.57 -25.31
CA SER A 398 -39.28 1.60 -25.82
C SER A 398 -40.35 2.36 -26.62
N PRO A 399 -40.67 1.95 -27.86
CA PRO A 399 -41.79 2.53 -28.57
C PRO A 399 -43.07 2.33 -27.74
N ALA A 400 -43.83 3.42 -27.60
CA ALA A 400 -45.04 3.50 -26.78
C ALA A 400 -46.16 2.59 -27.26
#